data_AF-A0A259SEA4-F1
#
_entry.id   AF-A0A259SEA4-F1
#
_cell.length_a   1.000
_cell.length_b   1.000
_cell.length_c   1.000
_cell.angle_alpha   90.00
_cell.angle_beta   90.00
_cell.angle_gamma   90.00
#
_symmetry.space_group_name_H-M   'P 1'
#
loop_
_entity.id
_entity.type
_entity.pdbx_description
1 polymer ?
#
loop_
_entity_poly.entity_id
_entity_poly.type
_entity_poly.pdbx_seq_one_letter_code
_entity_poly.pdbx_strand_id
1 'polypeptide(L)'
;MADGIIVIGAGGFGRETLDVIEAINAVTRDSVWDVIGVVDDAPAEIHVERLRDRQIRLLGGIDANRELFDGMHYVVGIGSPGVRARIAEKVEAWGARPVTLVHPAAVVGTCVVIAQGSVVCGGVQISTNVRLGKH
;
A
#
# COMPACT_ATOMS: atom_id res chain seq x y z
N MET A 1 -9.46 16.94 3.57
CA MET A 1 -8.48 16.37 4.52
C MET A 1 -7.99 15.08 3.88
N ALA A 2 -6.69 14.78 3.99
CA ALA A 2 -6.14 13.54 3.44
C ALA A 2 -6.74 12.32 4.17
N ASP A 3 -6.98 11.24 3.45
CA ASP A 3 -7.48 9.99 4.03
C ASP A 3 -6.30 9.20 4.65
N GLY A 4 -6.51 8.64 5.84
CA GLY A 4 -5.49 7.85 6.53
C GLY A 4 -5.25 6.51 5.83
N ILE A 5 -3.98 6.15 5.63
CA ILE A 5 -3.56 4.86 5.04
C ILE A 5 -2.53 4.13 5.90
N ILE A 6 -2.71 2.81 6.03
CA ILE A 6 -1.73 1.89 6.63
C ILE A 6 -1.07 1.06 5.52
N VAL A 7 0.27 1.00 5.52
CA VAL A 7 1.02 0.10 4.64
C VAL A 7 1.35 -1.19 5.41
N ILE A 8 1.00 -2.34 4.85
CA ILE A 8 1.28 -3.65 5.47
C ILE A 8 2.54 -4.26 4.86
N GLY A 9 3.58 -4.43 5.69
CA GLY A 9 4.89 -4.97 5.33
C GLY A 9 5.96 -3.89 5.33
N ALA A 10 7.00 -4.06 6.14
CA ALA A 10 8.16 -3.17 6.24
C ALA A 10 9.29 -3.54 5.26
N GLY A 11 9.11 -4.55 4.42
CA GLY A 11 10.09 -5.05 3.46
C GLY A 11 10.44 -4.07 2.33
N GLY A 12 11.19 -4.56 1.33
CA GLY A 12 11.56 -3.77 0.15
C GLY A 12 10.35 -3.19 -0.58
N PHE A 13 9.39 -4.05 -0.92
CA PHE A 13 8.20 -3.63 -1.66
C PHE A 13 7.27 -2.71 -0.85
N GLY A 14 7.18 -2.89 0.47
CA GLY A 14 6.45 -1.95 1.33
C GLY A 14 7.04 -0.55 1.34
N ARG A 15 8.37 -0.45 1.34
CA ARG A 15 9.06 0.83 1.15
C ARG A 15 8.84 1.41 -0.25
N GLU A 16 8.93 0.61 -1.30
CA GLU A 16 8.62 1.10 -2.66
C GLU A 16 7.15 1.57 -2.79
N THR A 17 6.23 0.90 -2.09
CA THR A 17 4.81 1.31 -2.04
C THR A 17 4.64 2.69 -1.41
N LEU A 18 5.43 3.02 -0.38
CA LEU A 18 5.44 4.37 0.20
C LEU A 18 5.92 5.42 -0.81
N ASP A 19 6.88 5.09 -1.69
CA ASP A 19 7.33 6.01 -2.75
C ASP A 19 6.19 6.28 -3.75
N VAL A 20 5.35 5.28 -4.04
CA VAL A 20 4.14 5.45 -4.87
C VAL A 20 3.15 6.42 -4.21
N ILE A 21 2.92 6.29 -2.90
CA ILE A 21 2.04 7.20 -2.16
C ILE A 21 2.58 8.62 -2.18
N GLU A 22 3.87 8.80 -1.91
CA GLU A 22 4.55 10.11 -1.94
C GLU A 22 4.45 10.76 -3.32
N ALA A 23 4.65 9.99 -4.41
CA ALA A 23 4.52 10.49 -5.76
C ALA A 23 3.09 10.92 -6.12
N ILE A 24 2.07 10.15 -5.68
CA ILE A 24 0.66 10.53 -5.85
C ILE A 24 0.36 11.85 -5.13
N ASN A 25 0.82 11.98 -3.88
CA ASN A 25 0.64 13.20 -3.10
C ASN A 25 1.36 14.40 -3.74
N ALA A 26 2.54 14.21 -4.34
CA ALA A 26 3.32 15.29 -4.94
C ALA A 26 2.69 15.90 -6.21
N VAL A 27 1.85 15.16 -6.94
CA VAL A 27 1.20 15.63 -8.18
C VAL A 27 -0.24 16.11 -7.98
N THR A 28 -0.75 16.04 -6.75
CA THR A 28 -2.09 16.47 -6.40
C THR A 28 -2.05 17.83 -5.69
N ARG A 29 -3.11 18.63 -5.82
CA ARG A 29 -3.15 19.98 -5.20
C ARG A 29 -3.16 19.91 -3.67
N ASP A 30 -3.85 18.90 -3.15
CA ASP A 30 -3.93 18.57 -1.74
C ASP A 30 -3.48 17.11 -1.60
N SER A 31 -2.73 16.79 -0.54
CA SER A 31 -2.33 15.40 -0.26
C SER A 31 -3.57 14.51 -0.17
N VAL A 32 -3.55 13.42 -0.93
CA VAL A 32 -4.65 12.45 -0.97
C VAL A 32 -4.56 11.51 0.23
N TRP A 33 -3.33 11.10 0.58
CA TRP A 33 -3.07 10.08 1.59
C TRP A 33 -2.21 10.61 2.73
N ASP A 34 -2.64 10.33 3.96
CA ASP A 34 -1.83 10.51 5.17
C ASP A 34 -1.35 9.14 5.67
N VAL A 35 -0.05 8.89 5.61
CA VAL A 35 0.51 7.59 6.01
C VAL A 35 0.56 7.51 7.53
N ILE A 36 -0.39 6.76 8.11
CA ILE A 36 -0.50 6.56 9.56
C ILE A 36 0.72 5.77 10.09
N GLY A 37 1.20 4.83 9.28
CA GLY A 37 2.41 4.06 9.54
C GLY A 37 2.45 2.74 8.78
N VAL A 38 3.45 1.94 9.12
CA VAL A 38 3.65 0.60 8.59
C VAL A 38 3.40 -0.43 9.68
N VAL A 39 2.70 -1.53 9.37
CA VAL A 39 2.61 -2.70 10.23
C VAL A 39 3.43 -3.86 9.66
N ASP A 40 4.10 -4.62 10.51
CA ASP A 40 4.85 -5.82 10.14
C ASP A 40 4.96 -6.75 11.36
N ASP A 41 4.62 -8.03 11.19
CA ASP A 41 4.59 -9.01 12.30
C ASP A 41 6.00 -9.42 12.77
N ALA A 42 7.00 -9.37 11.88
CA ALA A 42 8.36 -9.80 12.18
C ALA A 42 9.39 -9.05 11.32
N PRO A 43 9.51 -7.73 11.45
CA PRO A 43 10.43 -6.96 10.63
C PRO A 43 11.87 -7.28 11.00
N ALA A 44 12.71 -7.55 10.00
CA ALA A 44 14.16 -7.58 10.19
C ALA A 44 14.66 -6.21 10.68
N GLU A 45 15.71 -6.19 11.50
CA GLU A 45 16.26 -4.96 12.10
C GLU A 45 16.59 -3.89 11.04
N ILE A 46 17.19 -4.32 9.93
CA ILE A 46 17.48 -3.45 8.77
C ILE A 46 16.23 -2.81 8.15
N HIS A 47 15.07 -3.47 8.22
CA HIS A 47 13.82 -2.89 7.72
C HIS A 47 13.31 -1.80 8.66
N VAL A 48 13.47 -2.01 9.98
CA VAL A 48 13.10 -1.00 11.00
C VAL A 48 13.98 0.24 10.86
N GLU A 49 15.29 0.05 10.71
CA GLU A 49 16.25 1.14 10.45
C GLU A 49 15.86 1.94 9.20
N ARG A 50 15.62 1.26 8.07
CA ARG A 50 15.24 1.92 6.81
C ARG A 50 13.89 2.65 6.86
N LEU A 51 12.96 2.24 7.73
CA LEU A 51 11.74 3.01 7.97
C LEU A 51 12.04 4.28 8.78
N ARG A 52 12.96 4.21 9.75
CA ARG A 52 13.39 5.37 10.53
C ARG A 52 14.10 6.41 9.66
N ASP A 53 14.93 5.98 8.71
CA ASP A 53 15.59 6.88 7.74
C ASP A 53 14.58 7.69 6.92
N ARG A 54 13.40 7.11 6.68
CA ARG A 54 12.28 7.74 5.99
C ARG A 54 11.32 8.48 6.91
N GLN A 55 11.60 8.51 8.22
CA GLN A 55 10.72 9.09 9.24
C GLN A 55 9.32 8.44 9.27
N ILE A 56 9.22 7.16 8.87
CA ILE A 56 7.98 6.39 8.87
C ILE A 56 7.90 5.55 10.14
N ARG A 57 6.74 5.61 10.80
CA ARG A 57 6.48 4.88 12.03
C ARG A 57 6.18 3.41 11.73
N LEU A 58 6.91 2.50 12.38
CA LEU A 58 6.49 1.11 12.53
C LEU A 58 5.50 1.04 13.70
N LEU A 59 4.28 0.59 13.43
CA LEU A 59 3.19 0.49 14.39
C LEU A 59 3.18 -0.86 15.16
N GLY A 60 4.03 -1.80 14.76
CA GLY A 60 4.07 -3.16 15.29
C GLY A 60 3.36 -4.16 14.39
N GLY A 61 2.92 -5.28 14.96
CA GLY A 61 2.26 -6.38 14.24
C GLY A 61 0.83 -6.06 13.80
N ILE A 62 0.34 -6.81 12.82
CA ILE A 62 -0.99 -6.63 12.21
C ILE A 62 -2.09 -6.84 13.26
N ASP A 63 -2.02 -7.92 14.04
CA ASP A 63 -3.03 -8.24 15.07
C ASP A 63 -3.05 -7.24 16.23
N ALA A 64 -1.88 -6.74 16.63
CA ALA A 64 -1.76 -5.73 17.69
C ALA A 64 -2.43 -4.40 17.31
N ASN A 65 -2.68 -4.19 16.01
CA ASN A 65 -3.27 -2.97 15.47
C ASN A 65 -4.68 -3.22 14.88
N ARG A 66 -5.36 -4.31 15.24
CA ARG A 66 -6.67 -4.68 14.71
C ARG A 66 -7.68 -3.53 14.68
N GLU A 67 -7.80 -2.78 15.78
CA GLU A 67 -8.78 -1.69 15.87
C GLU A 67 -8.47 -0.51 14.94
N LEU A 68 -7.19 -0.31 14.58
CA LEU A 68 -6.79 0.73 13.63
C LEU A 68 -7.26 0.44 12.21
N PHE A 69 -7.63 -0.81 11.90
CA PHE A 69 -8.06 -1.21 10.56
C PHE A 69 -9.53 -0.90 10.27
N ASP A 70 -10.38 -0.75 11.28
CA ASP A 70 -11.82 -0.54 11.05
C ASP A 70 -12.07 0.80 10.35
N GLY A 71 -12.59 0.75 9.12
CA GLY A 71 -12.83 1.91 8.27
C GLY A 71 -11.58 2.57 7.67
N MET A 72 -10.38 2.10 8.03
CA MET A 72 -9.10 2.66 7.59
C MET A 72 -8.71 2.16 6.19
N HIS A 73 -8.02 3.00 5.42
CA HIS A 73 -7.46 2.56 4.16
C HIS A 73 -6.18 1.76 4.35
N TYR A 74 -5.96 0.76 3.50
CA TYR A 74 -4.72 -0.01 3.55
C TYR A 74 -4.23 -0.45 2.17
N VAL A 75 -2.95 -0.80 2.12
CA VAL A 75 -2.31 -1.44 0.98
C VAL A 75 -1.31 -2.48 1.47
N VAL A 76 -1.17 -3.60 0.76
CA VAL A 76 -0.24 -4.68 1.14
C VAL A 76 1.05 -4.58 0.33
N GLY A 77 2.11 -4.10 0.98
CA GLY A 77 3.47 -4.00 0.46
C GLY A 77 4.27 -5.31 0.53
N ILE A 78 3.65 -6.46 0.25
CA ILE A 78 4.27 -7.79 0.36
C ILE A 78 4.22 -8.51 -0.99
N GLY A 79 5.41 -8.90 -1.48
CA GLY A 79 5.57 -9.52 -2.80
C GLY A 79 4.99 -10.94 -2.91
N SER A 80 5.00 -11.73 -1.82
CA SER A 80 4.47 -13.09 -1.81
C SER A 80 2.94 -13.10 -2.02
N PRO A 81 2.42 -13.64 -3.15
CA PRO A 81 0.99 -13.57 -3.47
C PRO A 81 0.10 -14.26 -2.43
N GLY A 82 0.52 -15.44 -1.94
CA GLY A 82 -0.25 -16.18 -0.93
C GLY A 82 -0.33 -15.45 0.42
N VAL A 83 0.77 -14.81 0.83
CA VAL A 83 0.79 -13.99 2.06
C VAL A 83 -0.07 -12.76 1.88
N ARG A 84 0.04 -12.08 0.74
CA ARG A 84 -0.73 -10.89 0.41
C ARG A 84 -2.24 -11.15 0.43
N ALA A 85 -2.69 -12.21 -0.24
CA ALA A 85 -4.11 -12.59 -0.27
C ALA A 85 -4.67 -12.87 1.13
N ARG A 86 -3.93 -13.65 1.94
CA ARG A 86 -4.33 -13.99 3.32
C ARG A 86 -4.43 -12.75 4.22
N ILE A 87 -3.49 -11.83 4.10
CA ILE A 87 -3.49 -10.59 4.89
C ILE A 87 -4.64 -9.69 4.47
N ALA A 88 -4.87 -9.53 3.16
CA ALA A 88 -5.97 -8.74 2.64
C ALA A 88 -7.32 -9.25 3.16
N GLU A 89 -7.59 -10.55 3.02
CA GLU A 89 -8.80 -11.18 3.55
C GLU A 89 -8.99 -10.91 5.05
N LYS A 90 -7.90 -11.05 5.82
CA LYS A 90 -7.90 -10.84 7.27
C LYS A 90 -8.28 -9.42 7.67
N VAL A 91 -7.66 -8.41 7.06
CA VAL A 91 -7.91 -7.00 7.44
C VAL A 91 -9.20 -6.46 6.84
N GLU A 92 -9.63 -6.94 5.66
CA GLU A 92 -10.95 -6.64 5.10
C GLU A 92 -12.07 -7.18 6.01
N ALA A 93 -11.88 -8.37 6.60
CA ALA A 93 -12.81 -8.92 7.60
C ALA A 93 -12.88 -8.07 8.89
N TRP A 94 -11.93 -7.15 9.10
CA TRP A 94 -11.95 -6.17 10.20
C TRP A 94 -12.51 -4.80 9.79
N GLY A 95 -12.98 -4.64 8.55
CA GLY A 95 -13.54 -3.38 8.06
C GLY A 95 -12.53 -2.49 7.33
N ALA A 96 -11.29 -2.96 7.10
CA ALA A 96 -10.30 -2.20 6.34
C ALA A 96 -10.69 -2.06 4.86
N ARG A 97 -10.29 -0.94 4.26
CA ARG A 97 -10.64 -0.58 2.89
C ARG A 97 -9.41 -0.64 1.98
N PRO A 98 -9.34 -1.60 1.04
CA PRO A 98 -8.19 -1.68 0.15
C PRO A 98 -8.15 -0.48 -0.80
N VAL A 99 -6.97 0.05 -1.04
CA VAL A 99 -6.77 1.12 -2.04
C VAL A 99 -5.97 0.63 -3.23
N THR A 100 -6.27 1.19 -4.40
CA THR A 100 -5.46 1.02 -5.60
C THR A 100 -4.52 2.20 -5.72
N LEU A 101 -3.23 1.93 -5.80
CA LEU A 101 -2.20 2.94 -5.96
C LEU A 101 -1.61 2.86 -7.36
N VAL A 102 -1.66 3.96 -8.10
CA VAL A 102 -1.07 4.06 -9.43
C VAL A 102 -0.09 5.22 -9.44
N HIS A 103 1.19 4.91 -9.58
CA HIS A 103 2.24 5.92 -9.65
C HIS A 103 2.00 6.84 -10.86
N PRO A 104 2.14 8.18 -10.73
CA PRO A 104 1.87 9.13 -11.83
C PRO A 104 2.71 8.91 -13.10
N ALA A 105 3.91 8.37 -12.94
CA ALA A 105 4.80 7.98 -14.04
C ALA A 105 4.48 6.60 -14.68
N ALA A 106 3.39 5.93 -14.30
CA ALA A 106 2.93 4.73 -14.99
C ALA A 106 2.14 5.11 -16.26
N VAL A 107 2.28 4.32 -17.33
CA VAL A 107 1.53 4.49 -18.57
C VAL A 107 0.38 3.49 -18.58
N VAL A 108 -0.85 3.99 -18.52
CA VAL A 108 -2.07 3.16 -18.57
C VAL A 108 -2.80 3.44 -19.88
N GLY A 109 -2.95 2.40 -20.69
CA GLY A 109 -3.67 2.44 -21.96
C GLY A 109 -5.19 2.52 -21.78
N THR A 110 -5.90 2.32 -22.88
CA THR A 110 -7.37 2.38 -22.94
C THR A 110 -8.04 1.10 -22.46
N CYS A 111 -9.28 1.20 -21.96
CA CYS A 111 -10.09 0.03 -21.58
C CYS A 111 -9.41 -0.88 -20.54
N VAL A 112 -8.67 -0.29 -19.60
CA VAL A 112 -7.99 -1.00 -18.51
C VAL A 112 -8.88 -1.02 -17.27
N VAL A 113 -8.92 -2.17 -16.58
CA VAL A 113 -9.51 -2.30 -15.25
C VAL A 113 -8.42 -2.72 -14.27
N ILE A 114 -8.22 -1.91 -13.22
CA ILE A 114 -7.30 -2.22 -12.11
C ILE A 114 -8.16 -2.38 -10.86
N ALA A 115 -8.20 -3.58 -10.30
CA ALA A 115 -9.01 -3.85 -9.12
C ALA A 115 -8.37 -3.28 -7.84
N GLN A 116 -9.14 -3.32 -6.75
CA GLN A 116 -8.73 -2.83 -5.44
C GLN A 116 -7.51 -3.58 -4.90
N GLY A 117 -6.66 -2.85 -4.17
CA GLY A 117 -5.47 -3.40 -3.52
C GLY A 117 -4.24 -3.50 -4.41
N SER A 118 -4.36 -3.21 -5.71
CA SER A 118 -3.23 -3.24 -6.64
C SER A 118 -2.31 -2.03 -6.44
N VAL A 119 -1.00 -2.27 -6.60
CA VAL A 119 0.04 -1.23 -6.62
C VAL A 119 0.74 -1.25 -7.98
N VAL A 120 0.69 -0.12 -8.69
CA VAL A 120 1.36 0.07 -9.98
C VAL A 120 2.50 1.06 -9.78
N CYS A 121 3.74 0.55 -9.79
CA CYS A 121 4.96 1.34 -9.60
C CYS A 121 5.28 2.27 -10.78
N GLY A 122 6.20 3.21 -10.57
CA GLY A 122 6.67 4.11 -11.62
C GLY A 122 7.32 3.36 -12.79
N GLY A 123 7.05 3.83 -14.02
CA GLY A 123 7.59 3.21 -15.24
C GLY A 123 6.86 1.96 -15.73
N VAL A 124 5.85 1.46 -15.01
CA VAL A 124 5.01 0.36 -15.49
C VAL A 124 4.20 0.80 -16.72
N GLN A 125 4.11 -0.08 -17.72
CA GLN A 125 3.27 0.11 -18.91
C GLN A 125 2.17 -0.96 -18.95
N ILE A 126 0.92 -0.52 -18.89
CA ILE A 126 -0.28 -1.37 -19.05
C ILE A 126 -0.91 -1.01 -20.39
N SER A 127 -1.00 -1.97 -21.31
CA SER A 127 -1.55 -1.76 -22.65
C SER A 127 -3.10 -1.75 -22.66
N THR A 128 -3.71 -1.68 -23.85
CA THR A 128 -5.17 -1.64 -23.98
C THR A 128 -5.83 -2.97 -23.62
N ASN A 129 -7.07 -2.92 -23.13
CA ASN A 129 -7.94 -4.09 -22.88
C ASN A 129 -7.41 -5.07 -21.81
N VAL A 130 -6.62 -4.58 -20.84
CA VAL A 130 -6.08 -5.37 -19.72
C VAL A 130 -7.03 -5.35 -18.52
N ARG A 131 -7.12 -6.48 -17.82
CA ARG A 131 -7.81 -6.60 -16.53
C ARG A 131 -6.85 -7.14 -15.48
N LEU A 132 -6.61 -6.36 -14.43
CA LEU A 132 -5.84 -6.77 -13.25
C LEU A 132 -6.80 -7.14 -12.11
N GLY A 133 -6.56 -8.30 -11.49
CA GLY A 133 -7.32 -8.78 -10.35
C GLY A 133 -7.00 -8.03 -9.06
N LYS A 134 -7.72 -8.35 -7.98
CA LYS A 134 -7.48 -7.75 -6.66
C LYS A 134 -6.11 -8.17 -6.11
N HIS A 135 -5.45 -7.25 -5.40
CA HIS A 135 -4.20 -7.45 -4.65
C HIS A 135 -3.01 -7.97 -5.47
#